data_AF-A0A6P6DHL2-F1
#
_entry.id   AF-A0A6P6DHL2-F1
#
_cell.length_a   1.000
_cell.length_b   1.000
_cell.length_c   1.000
_cell.angle_alpha   90.00
_cell.angle_beta   90.00
_cell.angle_gamma   90.00
#
_symmetry.space_group_name_H-M   'P 1'
#
loop_
_entity.id
_entity.type
_entity.pdbx_description
1 polymer ?
#
loop_
_entity_poly.entity_id
_entity_poly.type
_entity_poly.pdbx_seq_one_letter_code
_entity_poly.pdbx_strand_id
1 'polypeptide(L)'
;MGQNCTGGVDGAVGGNDSLQSLFSHWDNPVFSRYPEVAVDVRSGQAESLAVKIHNILYPYRFTKEMIHSMQVLQQVDNKFIACLMNTKTEDNGGGGGNLLVLVDQHAAHERIRLEQLIADSYEKQQPQGCGRKKLLSSTIIPPLGITVTEEQRRLLRCYHKNLEDLGLEFMFPDTSDSLVLVGKVPLCFVEREANELRRGRSPVTKSIVEEYIREQVELLRTTGSIQGTLPLTVQKVLASQACHGAIKFNDRLSPEDSCRLVDALSWCQLPFQCAHGRPSMLPLADLDHLEPVKQIKPNIAKLRKMAQAWHLFGKAEGCSTRQSLQQSTALCEPS
;
A
#
# COMPACT_ATOMS: atom_id res chain seq x y z
N MET A 1 31.54 70.67 -2.62
CA MET A 1 32.73 70.48 -1.76
C MET A 1 32.39 69.38 -0.76
N GLY A 2 33.06 68.24 -0.64
CA GLY A 2 34.19 67.70 -1.38
C GLY A 2 34.06 66.18 -1.51
N GLN A 3 34.88 65.64 -2.42
CA GLN A 3 35.15 64.22 -2.59
C GLN A 3 35.98 63.70 -1.41
N ASN A 4 35.85 62.41 -1.10
CA ASN A 4 37.00 61.58 -0.79
C ASN A 4 36.69 60.11 -1.09
N CYS A 5 37.54 59.54 -1.95
CA CYS A 5 37.63 58.14 -2.33
C CYS A 5 38.59 57.37 -1.40
N THR A 6 38.79 56.08 -1.71
CA THR A 6 39.73 55.06 -1.16
C THR A 6 39.16 54.24 0.00
N GLY A 7 39.19 52.90 0.05
CA GLY A 7 39.62 51.75 -0.77
C GLY A 7 39.29 50.52 0.12
N GLY A 8 38.63 49.45 -0.31
CA GLY A 8 39.11 48.38 -1.19
C GLY A 8 39.60 47.20 -0.35
N VAL A 9 38.86 46.07 -0.32
CA VAL A 9 39.39 44.68 -0.24
C VAL A 9 38.32 43.69 -0.75
N ASP A 10 38.72 42.88 -1.73
CA ASP A 10 38.00 41.75 -2.33
C ASP A 10 37.80 40.55 -1.37
N GLY A 11 36.75 39.76 -1.62
CA GLY A 11 36.78 38.29 -1.43
C GLY A 11 35.72 37.67 -0.52
N ALA A 12 34.63 37.15 -1.12
CA ALA A 12 33.88 35.93 -0.73
C ALA A 12 32.67 35.79 -1.69
N VAL A 13 32.75 35.02 -2.78
CA VAL A 13 32.40 33.58 -2.86
C VAL A 13 31.19 33.20 -2.00
N GLY A 14 30.10 32.83 -2.68
CA GLY A 14 28.95 32.17 -2.07
C GLY A 14 27.63 32.72 -2.57
N GLY A 15 27.35 32.57 -3.87
CA GLY A 15 26.00 32.79 -4.39
C GLY A 15 25.03 31.88 -3.66
N ASN A 16 24.18 32.47 -2.80
CA ASN A 16 23.04 31.80 -2.19
C ASN A 16 21.97 31.55 -3.25
N ASP A 17 22.25 30.65 -4.19
CA ASP A 17 21.20 30.01 -4.96
C ASP A 17 20.51 29.03 -4.02
N SER A 18 19.45 29.52 -3.36
CA SER A 18 18.58 28.67 -2.56
C SER A 18 18.16 27.46 -3.41
N LEU A 19 18.09 26.26 -2.82
CA LEU A 19 17.55 25.07 -3.51
C LEU A 19 16.21 25.37 -4.21
N GLN A 20 15.44 26.31 -3.66
CA GLN A 20 14.22 26.85 -4.25
C GLN A 20 14.41 27.46 -5.64
N SER A 21 15.48 28.25 -5.86
CA SER A 21 15.79 28.85 -7.17
C SER A 21 16.28 27.80 -8.16
N LEU A 22 17.00 26.79 -7.67
CA LEU A 22 17.51 25.70 -8.50
C LEU A 22 16.38 24.79 -8.97
N PHE A 23 15.42 24.49 -8.09
CA PHE A 23 14.19 23.83 -8.49
C PHE A 23 13.36 24.72 -9.42
N SER A 24 13.15 26.02 -9.13
CA SER A 24 12.25 26.84 -9.96
C SER A 24 12.64 26.87 -11.44
N HIS A 25 13.95 26.81 -11.75
CA HIS A 25 14.46 26.80 -13.12
C HIS A 25 14.70 25.40 -13.71
N TRP A 26 14.63 24.34 -12.91
CA TRP A 26 14.79 22.98 -13.39
C TRP A 26 13.53 22.51 -14.12
N ASP A 27 13.62 22.44 -15.44
CA ASP A 27 12.60 21.83 -16.30
C ASP A 27 12.92 20.34 -16.45
N ASN A 28 12.11 19.48 -15.83
CA ASN A 28 12.35 18.04 -15.80
C ASN A 28 11.86 17.42 -17.12
N PRO A 29 12.76 16.94 -18.00
CA PRO A 29 12.38 16.45 -19.33
C PRO A 29 11.63 15.11 -19.31
N VAL A 30 11.54 14.46 -18.15
CA VAL A 30 10.91 13.13 -18.00
C VAL A 30 9.56 13.22 -17.27
N PHE A 31 9.40 14.17 -16.34
CA PHE A 31 8.19 14.30 -15.54
C PHE A 31 7.74 15.76 -15.47
N SER A 32 6.56 16.06 -16.02
CA SER A 32 5.95 17.39 -15.95
C SER A 32 5.73 17.80 -14.49
N ARG A 33 5.90 19.09 -14.17
CA ARG A 33 5.46 19.63 -12.87
C ARG A 33 3.94 19.63 -12.79
N TYR A 34 3.40 18.92 -11.82
CA TYR A 34 1.96 18.90 -11.52
C TYR A 34 1.68 19.68 -10.22
N PRO A 35 0.49 20.32 -10.10
CA PRO A 35 0.16 21.13 -8.94
C PRO A 35 0.17 20.28 -7.66
N GLU A 36 0.75 20.84 -6.60
CA GLU A 36 0.85 20.21 -5.28
C GLU A 36 -0.49 19.62 -4.83
N VAL A 37 -0.51 18.30 -4.59
CA VAL A 37 -1.59 17.63 -3.86
C VAL A 37 -0.91 16.78 -2.80
N ALA A 38 -0.40 17.45 -1.77
CA ALA A 38 -0.04 16.78 -0.53
C ALA A 38 -1.33 16.34 0.18
N VAL A 39 -1.45 15.05 0.45
CA VAL A 39 -2.48 14.51 1.33
C VAL A 39 -2.08 14.89 2.76
N ASP A 40 -2.82 15.80 3.40
CA ASP A 40 -2.64 16.07 4.84
C ASP A 40 -3.32 14.94 5.63
N VAL A 41 -2.50 14.09 6.26
CA VAL A 41 -2.95 12.92 7.03
C VAL A 41 -3.17 13.26 8.52
N ARG A 42 -3.07 14.54 8.90
CA ARG A 42 -3.13 14.96 10.32
C ARG A 42 -4.55 15.22 10.84
N SER A 43 -5.53 15.38 9.97
CA SER A 43 -6.93 15.62 10.36
C SER A 43 -7.76 14.35 10.17
N GLY A 44 -8.42 13.90 11.25
CA GLY A 44 -9.29 12.71 11.27
C GLY A 44 -10.61 12.87 10.49
N GLN A 45 -10.64 13.65 9.42
CA GLN A 45 -11.79 13.79 8.53
C GLN A 45 -11.59 12.90 7.30
N ALA A 46 -12.07 11.66 7.40
CA ALA A 46 -11.96 10.65 6.33
C ALA A 46 -12.89 10.89 5.13
N GLU A 47 -13.72 11.93 5.15
CA GLU A 47 -14.67 12.23 4.06
C GLU A 47 -14.01 12.84 2.81
N SER A 48 -12.74 13.26 2.88
CA SER A 48 -12.03 13.91 1.76
C SER A 48 -10.81 13.15 1.23
N LEU A 49 -10.73 11.83 1.43
CA LEU A 49 -9.63 10.99 0.94
C LEU A 49 -9.68 10.79 -0.59
N ALA A 50 -9.44 11.86 -1.34
CA ALA A 50 -9.35 11.82 -2.80
C ALA A 50 -7.94 11.42 -3.24
N VAL A 51 -7.75 10.14 -3.58
CA VAL A 51 -6.53 9.66 -4.22
C VAL A 51 -6.58 10.03 -5.71
N LYS A 52 -5.87 11.09 -6.12
CA LYS A 52 -5.71 11.44 -7.54
C LYS A 52 -4.68 10.50 -8.19
N ILE A 53 -5.15 9.52 -8.95
CA ILE A 53 -4.29 8.61 -9.70
C ILE A 53 -3.95 9.26 -11.05
N HIS A 54 -2.68 9.62 -11.23
CA HIS A 54 -2.16 10.30 -12.42
C HIS A 54 -1.72 9.26 -13.45
N ASN A 55 -2.69 8.69 -14.18
CA ASN A 55 -2.46 8.13 -15.51
C ASN A 55 -3.75 7.86 -16.30
N ILE A 56 -4.84 8.50 -15.90
CA ILE A 56 -6.07 8.53 -16.67
C ILE A 56 -6.06 9.89 -17.36
N LEU A 57 -6.49 9.94 -18.61
CA LEU A 57 -6.62 11.16 -19.41
C LEU A 57 -7.51 12.25 -18.74
N TYR A 58 -8.16 11.92 -17.61
CA TYR A 58 -8.93 12.82 -16.74
C TYR A 58 -8.73 12.49 -15.25
N PRO A 59 -8.60 13.47 -14.34
CA PRO A 59 -8.47 13.21 -12.91
C PRO A 59 -9.78 12.67 -12.32
N TYR A 60 -9.84 11.37 -11.99
CA TYR A 60 -10.97 10.78 -11.25
C TYR A 60 -10.76 10.93 -9.74
N ARG A 61 -11.86 11.20 -9.03
CA ARG A 61 -11.94 11.08 -7.57
C ARG A 61 -12.72 9.83 -7.24
N PHE A 62 -12.10 8.93 -6.49
CA PHE A 62 -12.82 7.80 -5.90
C PHE A 62 -13.52 8.25 -4.62
N THR A 63 -14.76 7.85 -4.45
CA THR A 63 -15.47 7.92 -3.16
C THR A 63 -15.78 6.50 -2.69
N LYS A 64 -16.00 6.33 -1.39
CA LYS A 64 -16.26 5.01 -0.80
C LYS A 64 -17.59 4.43 -1.29
N GLU A 65 -18.57 5.30 -1.57
CA GLU A 65 -19.88 4.93 -2.11
C GLU A 65 -19.74 4.26 -3.48
N MET A 66 -18.78 4.70 -4.31
CA MET A 66 -18.54 4.12 -5.62
C MET A 66 -18.05 2.66 -5.56
N ILE A 67 -17.42 2.24 -4.46
CA ILE A 67 -16.95 0.86 -4.30
C ILE A 67 -18.13 -0.10 -4.15
N HIS A 68 -19.24 0.36 -3.56
CA HIS A 68 -20.46 -0.45 -3.39
C HIS A 68 -21.16 -0.75 -4.73
N SER A 69 -20.89 0.06 -5.78
CA SER A 69 -21.42 -0.17 -7.13
C SER A 69 -20.47 -0.98 -8.02
N MET A 70 -19.37 -1.51 -7.48
CA MET A 70 -18.43 -2.31 -8.25
C MET A 70 -19.03 -3.64 -8.69
N GLN A 71 -18.97 -3.89 -9.98
CA GLN A 71 -19.24 -5.19 -10.57
C GLN A 71 -17.91 -5.89 -10.90
N VAL A 72 -17.67 -7.04 -10.28
CA VAL A 72 -16.51 -7.87 -10.60
C VAL A 72 -16.70 -8.52 -11.96
N LEU A 73 -15.69 -8.41 -12.83
CA LEU A 73 -15.66 -9.09 -14.12
C LEU A 73 -14.96 -10.45 -13.98
N GLN A 74 -13.67 -10.42 -13.64
CA GLN A 74 -12.83 -11.61 -13.50
C GLN A 74 -11.48 -11.26 -12.88
N GLN A 75 -10.79 -12.30 -12.40
CA GLN A 75 -9.39 -12.20 -12.03
C GLN A 75 -8.51 -12.06 -13.28
N VAL A 76 -7.46 -11.24 -13.19
CA VAL A 76 -6.45 -10.99 -14.23
C VAL A 76 -5.07 -11.33 -13.68
N ASP A 77 -4.34 -12.17 -14.42
CA ASP A 77 -2.98 -12.62 -14.11
C ASP A 77 -2.80 -13.20 -12.69
N ASN A 78 -3.87 -13.73 -12.09
CA ASN A 78 -3.91 -14.19 -10.69
C ASN A 78 -3.35 -13.15 -9.68
N LYS A 79 -3.47 -11.87 -9.99
CA LYS A 79 -2.91 -10.76 -9.20
C LYS A 79 -3.90 -9.63 -8.99
N PHE A 80 -4.71 -9.37 -10.01
CA PHE A 80 -5.67 -8.27 -10.01
C PHE A 80 -7.08 -8.79 -10.22
N ILE A 81 -8.06 -8.02 -9.76
CA ILE A 81 -9.48 -8.26 -10.04
C ILE A 81 -9.96 -7.09 -10.88
N ALA A 82 -10.38 -7.37 -12.11
CA ALA A 82 -10.97 -6.36 -12.97
C ALA A 82 -12.43 -6.12 -12.56
N CYS A 83 -12.78 -4.86 -12.32
CA CYS A 83 -14.10 -4.43 -11.91
C CYS A 83 -14.60 -3.30 -12.81
N LEU A 84 -15.91 -3.24 -13.04
CA LEU A 84 -16.58 -2.06 -13.57
C LEU A 84 -17.18 -1.28 -12.42
N MET A 85 -17.00 0.03 -12.44
CA MET A 85 -17.55 0.96 -11.46
C MET A 85 -18.39 2.00 -12.19
N ASN A 86 -19.52 2.40 -11.60
CA ASN A 86 -20.31 3.51 -12.12
C ASN A 86 -19.81 4.84 -11.53
N THR A 87 -19.46 5.78 -12.40
CA THR A 87 -19.06 7.15 -12.00
C THR A 87 -20.21 8.15 -12.09
N LYS A 88 -21.35 7.77 -12.67
CA LYS A 88 -22.54 8.61 -12.79
C LYS A 88 -23.44 8.39 -11.58
N THR A 89 -23.71 9.45 -10.83
CA THR A 89 -24.70 9.47 -9.73
C THR A 89 -26.15 9.43 -10.23
N GLU A 90 -26.39 9.66 -11.52
CA GLU A 90 -27.72 9.59 -12.12
C GLU A 90 -27.98 8.21 -12.71
N ASP A 91 -28.94 7.52 -12.11
CA ASP A 91 -29.41 6.17 -12.42
C ASP A 91 -30.19 6.14 -13.75
N ASN A 92 -29.48 6.38 -14.86
CA ASN A 92 -30.05 6.29 -16.20
C ASN A 92 -30.07 4.84 -16.69
N GLY A 93 -30.76 3.93 -15.98
CA GLY A 93 -31.36 2.66 -16.44
C GLY A 93 -30.56 1.66 -17.30
N GLY A 94 -29.32 1.97 -17.66
CA GLY A 94 -28.40 1.17 -18.46
C GLY A 94 -27.39 0.57 -17.50
N GLY A 95 -27.71 -0.64 -17.02
CA GLY A 95 -26.85 -1.37 -16.08
C GLY A 95 -25.49 -1.69 -16.71
N GLY A 96 -24.50 -0.85 -16.42
CA GLY A 96 -23.12 -1.07 -16.80
C GLY A 96 -22.25 0.06 -16.26
N GLY A 97 -21.28 -0.28 -15.40
CA GLY A 97 -20.29 0.69 -14.95
C GLY A 97 -19.46 1.22 -16.12
N ASN A 98 -19.13 2.50 -16.12
CA ASN A 98 -18.35 3.16 -17.18
C ASN A 98 -16.85 3.21 -16.90
N LEU A 99 -16.41 3.02 -15.66
CA LEU A 99 -14.98 3.04 -15.32
C LEU A 99 -14.47 1.62 -15.09
N LEU A 100 -13.49 1.21 -15.90
CA LEU A 100 -12.74 -0.02 -15.69
C LEU A 100 -11.66 0.21 -14.63
N VAL A 101 -11.67 -0.60 -13.57
CA VAL A 101 -10.76 -0.50 -12.42
C VAL A 101 -10.09 -1.86 -12.19
N LEU A 102 -8.80 -1.87 -11.87
CA LEU A 102 -8.11 -3.02 -11.32
C LEU A 102 -8.00 -2.89 -9.81
N VAL A 103 -8.38 -3.94 -9.09
CA VAL A 103 -8.14 -4.08 -7.65
C VAL A 103 -6.96 -5.03 -7.48
N ASP A 104 -5.93 -4.59 -6.75
CA ASP A 104 -4.83 -5.47 -6.34
C ASP A 104 -5.34 -6.40 -5.23
N GLN A 105 -5.38 -7.71 -5.52
CA GLN A 105 -5.99 -8.70 -4.64
C GLN A 105 -5.25 -8.81 -3.29
N HIS A 106 -3.93 -8.61 -3.30
CA HIS A 106 -3.12 -8.68 -2.10
C HIS A 106 -3.36 -7.43 -1.26
N ALA A 107 -3.19 -6.25 -1.85
CA ALA A 107 -3.35 -4.97 -1.18
C ALA A 107 -4.77 -4.77 -0.60
N ALA A 108 -5.81 -5.18 -1.33
CA ALA A 108 -7.19 -5.15 -0.86
C ALA A 108 -7.39 -6.07 0.35
N HIS A 109 -6.92 -7.32 0.27
CA HIS A 109 -7.06 -8.25 1.37
C HIS A 109 -6.23 -7.85 2.59
N GLU A 110 -5.04 -7.28 2.41
CA GLU A 110 -4.26 -6.69 3.50
C GLU A 110 -5.05 -5.63 4.27
N ARG A 111 -5.74 -4.73 3.56
CA ARG A 111 -6.55 -3.67 4.18
C ARG A 111 -7.71 -4.24 4.99
N ILE A 112 -8.48 -5.15 4.39
CA ILE A 112 -9.61 -5.81 5.06
C ILE A 112 -9.15 -6.47 6.36
N ARG A 113 -8.06 -7.25 6.28
CA ARG A 113 -7.50 -7.94 7.43
C ARG A 113 -6.96 -6.98 8.48
N LEU A 114 -6.28 -5.91 8.08
CA LEU A 114 -5.75 -4.92 9.02
C LEU A 114 -6.88 -4.28 9.82
N GLU A 115 -7.95 -3.84 9.17
CA GLU A 115 -9.07 -3.20 9.87
C GLU A 115 -9.80 -4.18 10.80
N GLN A 116 -9.96 -5.43 10.40
CA GLN A 116 -10.47 -6.50 11.27
C GLN A 116 -9.57 -6.74 12.49
N LEU A 117 -8.27 -6.88 12.28
CA LEU A 117 -7.29 -7.07 13.36
C LEU A 117 -7.25 -5.88 14.33
N ILE A 118 -7.37 -4.65 13.81
CA ILE A 118 -7.48 -3.45 14.64
C ILE A 118 -8.76 -3.51 15.46
N ALA A 119 -9.91 -3.81 14.86
CA ALA A 119 -11.17 -3.92 15.58
C ALA A 119 -11.12 -5.01 16.67
N ASP A 120 -10.54 -6.16 16.37
CA ASP A 120 -10.40 -7.29 17.29
C ASP A 120 -9.36 -7.04 18.40
N SER A 121 -8.43 -6.10 18.20
CA SER A 121 -7.42 -5.76 19.20
C SER A 121 -7.95 -4.95 20.39
N TYR A 122 -9.16 -4.41 20.30
CA TYR A 122 -9.80 -3.63 21.36
C TYR A 122 -10.84 -4.45 22.13
N GLU A 123 -11.00 -4.14 23.41
CA GLU A 123 -12.11 -4.66 24.21
C GLU A 123 -13.45 -4.22 23.60
N LYS A 124 -14.40 -5.17 23.49
CA LYS A 124 -15.76 -4.87 23.00
C LYS A 124 -16.45 -3.95 24.01
N GLN A 125 -16.70 -2.70 23.61
CA GLN A 125 -17.33 -1.71 24.49
C GLN A 125 -18.74 -2.14 24.89
N GLN A 126 -19.09 -1.98 26.18
CA GLN A 126 -20.49 -2.05 26.61
C GLN A 126 -21.25 -0.78 26.16
N PRO A 127 -22.52 -0.90 25.75
CA PRO A 127 -23.28 0.18 25.10
C PRO A 127 -23.57 1.42 25.96
N GLN A 128 -23.11 1.49 27.22
CA GLN A 128 -23.43 2.56 28.18
C GLN A 128 -22.20 3.28 28.75
N GLY A 129 -21.00 3.04 28.20
CA GLY A 129 -19.77 3.66 28.71
C GLY A 129 -19.18 4.68 27.74
N CYS A 130 -19.02 5.94 28.19
CA CYS A 130 -18.11 6.93 27.61
C CYS A 130 -16.64 6.55 27.94
N GLY A 131 -16.25 5.30 27.64
CA GLY A 131 -14.96 4.73 27.99
C GLY A 131 -13.94 4.94 26.86
N ARG A 132 -12.69 5.29 27.22
CA ARG A 132 -11.56 5.25 26.30
C ARG A 132 -11.41 3.81 25.76
N LYS A 133 -11.02 3.67 24.49
CA LYS A 133 -10.77 2.36 23.89
C LYS A 133 -9.57 1.70 24.57
N LYS A 134 -9.77 0.50 25.11
CA LYS A 134 -8.74 -0.28 25.79
C LYS A 134 -8.27 -1.44 24.93
N LEU A 135 -6.95 -1.59 24.77
CA LEU A 135 -6.34 -2.69 24.04
C LEU A 135 -6.38 -3.98 24.86
N LEU A 136 -6.66 -5.09 24.17
CA LEU A 136 -6.51 -6.43 24.76
C LEU A 136 -5.06 -6.66 25.13
N SER A 137 -4.83 -7.20 26.32
CA SER A 137 -3.49 -7.47 26.86
C SER A 137 -3.34 -8.93 27.29
N SER A 138 -2.09 -9.40 27.24
CA SER A 138 -1.69 -10.72 27.72
C SER A 138 -0.59 -10.60 28.75
N THR A 139 -0.61 -11.47 29.75
CA THR A 139 0.43 -11.55 30.77
C THR A 139 1.65 -12.28 30.22
N ILE A 140 2.85 -11.80 30.53
CA ILE A 140 4.12 -12.47 30.20
C ILE A 140 4.73 -13.02 31.50
N ILE A 141 5.12 -14.29 31.47
CA ILE A 141 5.79 -14.97 32.58
C ILE A 141 7.08 -15.61 32.06
N PRO A 142 8.26 -15.29 32.63
CA PRO A 142 8.49 -14.28 33.67
C PRO A 142 8.33 -12.84 33.15
N PRO A 143 8.08 -11.84 34.04
CA PRO A 143 8.02 -10.44 33.64
C PRO A 143 9.28 -9.97 32.93
N LEU A 144 9.11 -9.14 31.91
CA LEU A 144 10.21 -8.72 31.04
C LEU A 144 10.94 -7.51 31.65
N GLY A 145 12.23 -7.67 31.95
CA GLY A 145 13.08 -6.57 32.43
C GLY A 145 13.55 -5.66 31.29
N ILE A 146 13.22 -4.37 31.39
CA ILE A 146 13.59 -3.32 30.44
C ILE A 146 14.42 -2.25 31.17
N THR A 147 15.59 -1.94 30.62
CA THR A 147 16.44 -0.86 31.11
C THR A 147 15.91 0.49 30.62
N VAL A 148 15.71 1.42 31.54
CA VAL A 148 15.18 2.77 31.27
C VAL A 148 15.99 3.83 32.02
N THR A 149 15.92 5.08 31.57
CA THR A 149 16.47 6.21 32.32
C THR A 149 15.59 6.57 33.51
N GLU A 150 16.12 7.32 34.48
CA GLU A 150 15.34 7.81 35.62
C GLU A 150 14.15 8.69 35.18
N GLU A 151 14.38 9.55 34.17
CA GLU A 151 13.32 10.38 33.57
C GLU A 151 12.20 9.51 32.97
N GLN A 152 12.56 8.47 32.21
CA GLN A 152 11.62 7.53 31.63
C GLN A 152 10.83 6.78 32.70
N ARG A 153 11.51 6.29 33.74
CA ARG A 153 10.86 5.62 34.87
C ARG A 153 9.82 6.52 35.53
N ARG A 154 10.16 7.79 35.76
CA ARG A 154 9.23 8.78 36.34
C ARG A 154 8.02 8.98 35.45
N LEU A 155 8.20 9.13 34.13
CA LEU A 155 7.10 9.28 33.16
C LEU A 155 6.19 8.04 33.16
N LEU A 156 6.76 6.85 33.06
CA LEU A 156 6.00 5.59 33.07
C LEU A 156 5.18 5.43 34.36
N ARG A 157 5.75 5.82 35.52
CA ARG A 157 5.04 5.80 36.81
C ARG A 157 3.89 6.80 36.86
N CYS A 158 4.10 8.03 36.40
CA CYS A 158 3.06 9.07 36.37
C CYS A 158 1.87 8.70 35.48
N TYR A 159 2.13 8.03 34.35
CA TYR A 159 1.12 7.70 33.35
C TYR A 159 0.70 6.22 33.33
N HIS A 160 1.01 5.43 34.37
CA HIS A 160 0.76 3.99 34.38
C HIS A 160 -0.70 3.62 34.05
N LYS A 161 -1.69 4.36 34.59
CA LYS A 161 -3.11 4.11 34.30
C LYS A 161 -3.46 4.24 32.82
N ASN A 162 -2.89 5.22 32.14
CA ASN A 162 -3.12 5.40 30.70
C ASN A 162 -2.39 4.34 29.87
N LEU A 163 -1.27 3.82 30.37
CA LEU A 163 -0.52 2.74 29.73
C LEU A 163 -1.23 1.39 29.92
N GLU A 164 -1.99 1.20 31.00
CA GLU A 164 -2.86 0.04 31.19
C GLU A 164 -3.98 -0.04 30.14
N ASP A 165 -4.56 1.09 29.76
CA ASP A 165 -5.54 1.16 28.64
C ASP A 165 -4.88 0.76 27.31
N LEU A 166 -3.58 0.96 27.20
CA LEU A 166 -2.76 0.55 26.07
C LEU A 166 -2.22 -0.89 26.20
N GLY A 167 -2.65 -1.63 27.23
CA GLY A 167 -2.29 -3.02 27.46
C GLY A 167 -0.90 -3.23 28.05
N LEU A 168 -0.26 -2.19 28.59
CA LEU A 168 1.01 -2.27 29.30
C LEU A 168 0.80 -2.23 30.81
N GLU A 169 1.35 -3.23 31.51
CA GLU A 169 1.42 -3.23 32.96
C GLU A 169 2.88 -3.23 33.42
N PHE A 170 3.23 -2.22 34.22
CA PHE A 170 4.59 -2.02 34.73
C PHE A 170 4.66 -2.32 36.23
N MET A 171 5.73 -2.97 36.63
CA MET A 171 6.15 -3.12 38.03
C MET A 171 7.49 -2.41 38.22
N PHE A 172 7.63 -1.68 39.33
CA PHE A 172 8.80 -0.86 39.63
C PHE A 172 9.49 -1.42 40.88
N PRO A 173 10.55 -2.24 40.74
CA PRO A 173 11.31 -2.74 41.88
C PRO A 173 12.07 -1.61 42.59
N ASP A 174 12.08 -1.61 43.92
CA ASP A 174 12.84 -0.62 44.72
C ASP A 174 14.36 -0.86 44.69
N THR A 175 14.80 -2.01 44.16
CA THR A 175 16.21 -2.43 44.15
C THR A 175 17.07 -1.75 43.09
N SER A 176 16.47 -1.12 42.08
CA SER A 176 17.20 -0.46 40.99
C SER A 176 16.35 0.60 40.33
N ASP A 177 16.89 1.80 40.17
CA ASP A 177 16.23 2.92 39.50
C ASP A 177 16.30 2.85 37.97
N SER A 178 17.16 2.00 37.40
CA SER A 178 17.31 1.86 35.95
C SER A 178 16.52 0.70 35.33
N LEU A 179 15.89 -0.15 36.15
CA LEU A 179 15.16 -1.34 35.68
C LEU A 179 13.66 -1.22 35.97
N VAL A 180 12.85 -1.48 34.94
CA VAL A 180 11.39 -1.65 35.06
C VAL A 180 11.02 -3.04 34.56
N LEU A 181 10.05 -3.68 35.21
CA LEU A 181 9.52 -4.98 34.80
C LEU A 181 8.17 -4.80 34.10
N VAL A 182 8.00 -5.44 32.95
CA VAL A 182 6.74 -5.42 32.19
C VAL A 182 6.03 -6.75 32.39
N GLY A 183 4.87 -6.71 33.06
CA GLY A 183 4.06 -7.90 33.38
C GLY A 183 3.00 -8.21 32.34
N LYS A 184 2.44 -7.17 31.69
CA LYS A 184 1.47 -7.32 30.59
C LYS A 184 1.85 -6.49 29.38
N VAL A 185 1.52 -7.00 28.21
CA VAL A 185 1.71 -6.35 26.90
C VAL A 185 0.47 -6.51 26.03
N PRO A 186 0.30 -5.71 24.97
CA PRO A 186 -0.73 -5.94 23.96
C PRO A 186 -0.75 -7.38 23.43
N LEU A 187 -1.95 -7.97 23.31
CA LEU A 187 -2.14 -9.36 22.91
C LEU A 187 -1.43 -9.70 21.58
N CYS A 188 -1.51 -8.78 20.61
CA CYS A 188 -0.89 -8.96 19.30
C CYS A 188 0.64 -9.17 19.35
N PHE A 189 1.33 -8.72 20.40
CA PHE A 189 2.77 -8.93 20.56
C PHE A 189 3.08 -10.40 20.88
N VAL A 190 2.26 -11.01 21.75
CA VAL A 190 2.39 -12.43 22.10
C VAL A 190 1.99 -13.32 20.93
N GLU A 191 0.94 -12.96 20.19
CA GLU A 191 0.56 -13.67 18.97
C GLU A 191 1.67 -13.59 17.92
N ARG A 192 2.31 -12.42 17.77
CA ARG A 192 3.44 -12.24 16.87
C ARG A 192 4.62 -13.13 17.26
N GLU A 193 4.96 -13.17 18.55
CA GLU A 193 5.98 -14.05 19.11
C GLU A 193 5.70 -15.52 18.79
N ALA A 194 4.49 -15.99 19.10
CA ALA A 194 4.09 -17.37 18.84
C ALA A 194 4.18 -17.72 17.34
N ASN A 195 3.86 -16.78 16.45
CA ASN A 195 3.98 -16.97 15.00
C ASN A 195 5.44 -17.10 14.54
N GLU A 196 6.35 -16.30 15.10
CA GLU A 196 7.77 -16.36 14.74
C GLU A 196 8.45 -17.62 15.30
N LEU A 197 8.12 -18.02 16.53
CA LEU A 197 8.60 -19.25 17.14
C LEU A 197 8.14 -20.50 16.37
N ARG A 198 6.88 -20.54 15.92
CA ARG A 198 6.37 -21.63 15.06
C ARG A 198 7.12 -21.74 13.73
N ARG A 199 7.76 -20.66 13.27
CA ARG A 199 8.59 -20.62 12.05
C ARG A 199 10.07 -20.87 12.34
N GLY A 200 10.44 -21.21 13.59
CA GLY A 200 11.82 -21.46 14.00
C GLY A 200 12.70 -20.21 14.06
N ARG A 201 12.10 -19.02 14.24
CA ARG A 201 12.83 -17.75 14.32
C ARG A 201 13.06 -17.33 15.77
N SER A 202 13.97 -16.37 15.96
CA SER A 202 14.31 -15.84 17.28
C SER A 202 13.13 -15.07 17.92
N PRO A 203 13.08 -15.01 19.26
CA PRO A 203 12.11 -14.18 19.97
C PRO A 203 12.18 -12.70 19.59
N VAL A 204 11.03 -12.05 19.50
CA VAL A 204 10.88 -10.64 19.07
C VAL A 204 10.13 -9.76 20.09
N THR A 205 9.49 -10.36 21.09
CA THR A 205 8.67 -9.65 22.09
C THR A 205 9.47 -8.56 22.79
N LYS A 206 10.70 -8.87 23.23
CA LYS A 206 11.52 -7.91 23.95
C LYS A 206 11.80 -6.65 23.13
N SER A 207 12.24 -6.81 21.88
CA SER A 207 12.51 -5.67 21.00
C SER A 207 11.26 -4.86 20.69
N ILE A 208 10.11 -5.53 20.51
CA ILE A 208 8.83 -4.85 20.23
C ILE A 208 8.39 -4.04 21.46
N VAL A 209 8.51 -4.59 22.67
CA VAL A 209 8.17 -3.88 23.91
C VAL A 209 9.10 -2.70 24.15
N GLU A 210 10.40 -2.84 23.89
CA GLU A 210 11.35 -1.71 23.97
C GLU A 210 11.03 -0.61 22.96
N GLU A 211 10.66 -0.97 21.72
CA GLU A 211 10.17 -0.01 20.72
C GLU A 211 8.91 0.70 21.19
N TYR A 212 7.97 -0.05 21.73
CA TYR A 212 6.71 0.47 22.18
C TYR A 212 6.86 1.44 23.36
N ILE A 213 7.65 1.07 24.36
CA ILE A 213 7.94 1.96 25.51
C ILE A 213 8.60 3.25 25.04
N ARG A 214 9.55 3.16 24.10
CA ARG A 214 10.23 4.34 23.55
C ARG A 214 9.25 5.26 22.82
N GLU A 215 8.35 4.70 22.01
CA GLU A 215 7.27 5.44 21.36
C GLU A 215 6.40 6.17 22.37
N GLN A 216 5.92 5.47 23.41
CA GLN A 216 5.04 6.06 24.42
C GLN A 216 5.75 7.17 25.23
N VAL A 217 7.01 6.97 25.61
CA VAL A 217 7.82 7.99 26.28
C VAL A 217 7.97 9.22 25.39
N GLU A 218 8.29 9.04 24.11
CA GLU A 218 8.50 10.17 23.20
C GLU A 218 7.21 10.95 22.98
N LEU A 219 6.08 10.28 22.76
CA LEU A 219 4.77 10.91 22.67
C LEU A 219 4.41 11.72 23.91
N LEU A 220 4.69 11.17 25.10
CA LEU A 220 4.49 11.87 26.38
C LEU A 220 5.37 13.12 26.49
N ARG A 221 6.61 13.09 25.99
CA ARG A 221 7.52 14.24 26.01
C ARG A 221 7.09 15.33 25.03
N THR A 222 6.64 14.96 23.83
CA THR A 222 6.29 15.94 22.78
C THR A 222 4.90 16.54 22.97
N THR A 223 3.89 15.72 23.32
CA THR A 223 2.48 16.14 23.34
C THR A 223 1.94 16.33 24.77
N GLY A 224 2.64 15.82 25.79
CA GLY A 224 2.19 15.89 27.19
C GLY A 224 0.96 15.02 27.49
N SER A 225 0.50 14.20 26.54
CA SER A 225 -0.69 13.36 26.69
C SER A 225 -0.61 12.14 25.76
N ILE A 226 -1.24 11.04 26.19
CA ILE A 226 -1.42 9.84 25.36
C ILE A 226 -2.64 10.07 24.47
N GLN A 227 -2.39 10.20 23.16
CA GLN A 227 -3.42 10.36 22.13
C GLN A 227 -4.31 9.10 22.04
N GLY A 228 -5.58 9.27 21.64
CA GLY A 228 -6.54 8.18 21.46
C GLY A 228 -6.39 7.41 20.14
N THR A 229 -5.25 7.55 19.46
CA THR A 229 -4.91 6.83 18.23
C THR A 229 -4.21 5.51 18.57
N LEU A 230 -4.30 4.55 17.65
CA LEU A 230 -3.58 3.29 17.78
C LEU A 230 -2.07 3.58 17.72
N PRO A 231 -1.26 3.14 18.69
CA PRO A 231 0.18 3.34 18.63
C PRO A 231 0.80 2.68 17.40
N LEU A 232 1.81 3.33 16.82
CA LEU A 232 2.47 2.92 15.59
C LEU A 232 3.14 1.55 15.75
N THR A 233 3.73 1.25 16.89
CA THR A 233 4.33 -0.07 17.14
C THR A 233 3.27 -1.17 17.06
N VAL A 234 2.10 -0.94 17.65
CA VAL A 234 0.95 -1.87 17.55
C VAL A 234 0.46 -1.96 16.10
N GLN A 235 0.28 -0.82 15.43
CA GLN A 235 -0.12 -0.77 14.02
C GLN A 235 0.84 -1.54 13.11
N LYS A 236 2.16 -1.43 13.31
CA LYS A 236 3.18 -2.17 12.55
C LYS A 236 3.07 -3.68 12.75
N VAL A 237 2.87 -4.13 14.00
CA VAL A 237 2.69 -5.56 14.30
C VAL A 237 1.43 -6.09 13.60
N LEU A 238 0.31 -5.38 13.72
CA LEU A 238 -0.96 -5.76 13.07
C LEU A 238 -0.86 -5.72 11.54
N ALA A 239 -0.20 -4.71 10.96
CA ALA A 239 0.06 -4.63 9.53
C ALA A 239 0.89 -5.81 9.02
N SER A 240 1.94 -6.20 9.78
CA SER A 240 2.73 -7.38 9.46
C SER A 240 1.89 -8.67 9.53
N GLN A 241 1.03 -8.82 10.54
CA GLN A 241 0.12 -9.96 10.65
C GLN A 241 -0.90 -10.00 9.49
N ALA A 242 -1.48 -8.85 9.13
CA ALA A 242 -2.40 -8.71 8.00
C ALA A 242 -1.74 -9.15 6.69
N CYS A 243 -0.52 -8.66 6.42
CA CYS A 243 0.31 -9.03 5.27
C CYS A 243 0.51 -10.53 5.14
N HIS A 244 0.96 -11.17 6.22
CA HIS A 244 1.31 -12.58 6.21
C HIS A 244 0.08 -13.47 5.94
N GLY A 245 -1.08 -13.12 6.49
CA GLY A 245 -2.32 -13.87 6.27
C GLY A 245 -3.15 -13.45 5.05
N ALA A 246 -2.75 -12.40 4.32
CA ALA A 246 -3.44 -11.98 3.11
C ALA A 246 -3.19 -12.93 1.93
N ILE A 247 -4.13 -12.93 0.99
CA ILE A 247 -4.05 -13.61 -0.32
C ILE A 247 -2.77 -13.14 -1.00
N LYS A 248 -2.04 -14.06 -1.64
CA LYS A 248 -0.80 -13.76 -2.34
C LYS A 248 -1.05 -13.55 -3.83
N PHE A 249 -0.08 -12.96 -4.49
CA PHE A 249 -0.04 -13.00 -5.93
C PHE A 249 0.14 -14.43 -6.42
N ASN A 250 -0.46 -14.71 -7.57
CA ASN A 250 -0.58 -16.01 -8.20
C ASN A 250 -1.59 -16.97 -7.54
N ASP A 251 -2.22 -16.58 -6.43
CA ASP A 251 -3.37 -17.31 -5.90
C ASP A 251 -4.55 -17.15 -6.84
N ARG A 252 -5.17 -18.27 -7.24
CA ARG A 252 -6.39 -18.27 -8.05
C ARG A 252 -7.59 -17.99 -7.15
N LEU A 253 -8.42 -17.04 -7.55
CA LEU A 253 -9.67 -16.72 -6.88
C LEU A 253 -10.85 -17.17 -7.73
N SER A 254 -11.84 -17.79 -7.11
CA SER A 254 -13.13 -18.01 -7.78
C SER A 254 -13.80 -16.66 -8.06
N PRO A 255 -14.74 -16.58 -9.02
CA PRO A 255 -15.58 -15.40 -9.20
C PRO A 255 -16.26 -14.98 -7.89
N GLU A 256 -16.75 -15.94 -7.11
CA GLU A 256 -17.41 -15.71 -5.82
C GLU A 256 -16.45 -15.12 -4.78
N ASP A 257 -15.21 -15.63 -4.68
CA ASP A 257 -14.19 -15.09 -3.77
C ASP A 257 -13.78 -13.67 -4.18
N SER A 258 -13.70 -13.41 -5.49
CA SER A 258 -13.38 -12.09 -6.02
C SER A 258 -14.47 -11.08 -5.66
N CYS A 259 -15.75 -11.45 -5.84
CA CYS A 259 -16.90 -10.65 -5.41
C CYS A 259 -16.87 -10.38 -3.91
N ARG A 260 -16.65 -11.41 -3.09
CA ARG A 260 -16.57 -11.27 -1.64
C ARG A 260 -15.43 -10.36 -1.19
N LEU A 261 -14.27 -10.41 -1.87
CA LEU A 261 -13.14 -9.57 -1.54
C LEU A 261 -13.44 -8.10 -1.80
N VAL A 262 -14.05 -7.79 -2.95
CA VAL A 262 -14.44 -6.43 -3.32
C VAL A 262 -15.57 -5.90 -2.42
N ASP A 263 -16.56 -6.75 -2.11
CA ASP A 263 -17.62 -6.40 -1.17
C ASP A 263 -17.05 -6.10 0.23
N ALA A 264 -16.18 -6.95 0.77
CA ALA A 264 -15.52 -6.71 2.05
C ALA A 264 -14.66 -5.43 2.04
N LEU A 265 -14.00 -5.12 0.92
CA LEU A 265 -13.23 -3.89 0.76
C LEU A 265 -14.13 -2.65 0.85
N SER A 266 -15.35 -2.71 0.33
CA SER A 266 -16.31 -1.58 0.36
C SER A 266 -16.68 -1.14 1.78
N TRP A 267 -16.64 -2.06 2.75
CA TRP A 267 -16.92 -1.78 4.16
C TRP A 267 -15.75 -1.13 4.90
N CYS A 268 -14.52 -1.24 4.38
CA CYS A 268 -13.34 -0.67 5.01
C CYS A 268 -13.38 0.86 5.10
N GLN A 269 -12.77 1.42 6.15
CA GLN A 269 -12.63 2.87 6.33
C GLN A 269 -11.62 3.47 5.34
N LEU A 270 -10.54 2.75 5.04
CA LEU A 270 -9.48 3.20 4.13
C LEU A 270 -9.30 2.23 2.95
N PRO A 271 -10.31 2.09 2.07
CA PRO A 271 -10.33 1.03 1.08
C PRO A 271 -9.32 1.23 -0.06
N PHE A 272 -8.76 2.43 -0.22
CA PHE A 272 -7.86 2.81 -1.33
C PHE A 272 -6.38 2.51 -1.08
N GLN A 273 -6.02 2.06 0.12
CA GLN A 273 -4.64 1.88 0.53
C GLN A 273 -4.47 0.57 1.29
N CYS A 274 -3.39 -0.17 1.08
CA CYS A 274 -3.07 -1.38 1.86
C CYS A 274 -2.53 -1.02 3.26
N ALA A 275 -2.21 -2.05 4.06
CA ALA A 275 -1.65 -1.89 5.40
C ALA A 275 -0.30 -1.13 5.45
N HIS A 276 0.43 -1.10 4.33
CA HIS A 276 1.76 -0.49 4.20
C HIS A 276 1.79 0.78 3.36
N GLY A 277 0.63 1.24 2.88
CA GLY A 277 0.56 2.49 2.16
C GLY A 277 0.42 2.39 0.62
N ARG A 278 0.44 1.19 0.04
CA ARG A 278 0.31 1.00 -1.42
C ARG A 278 -1.15 1.18 -1.87
N PRO A 279 -1.42 1.69 -3.07
CA PRO A 279 -2.79 1.76 -3.58
C PRO A 279 -3.38 0.35 -3.72
N SER A 280 -4.62 0.16 -3.29
CA SER A 280 -5.36 -1.11 -3.42
C SER A 280 -6.08 -1.24 -4.76
N MET A 281 -6.29 -0.13 -5.47
CA MET A 281 -7.06 -0.09 -6.71
C MET A 281 -6.56 1.02 -7.64
N LEU A 282 -6.67 0.76 -8.94
CA LEU A 282 -6.19 1.62 -10.01
C LEU A 282 -7.23 1.69 -11.14
N PRO A 283 -7.74 2.86 -11.49
CA PRO A 283 -8.54 3.05 -12.71
C PRO A 283 -7.67 2.82 -13.95
N LEU A 284 -8.19 2.06 -14.89
CA LEU A 284 -7.54 1.79 -16.16
C LEU A 284 -8.06 2.67 -17.29
N ALA A 285 -9.38 2.71 -17.47
CA ALA A 285 -10.00 3.38 -18.60
C ALA A 285 -11.43 3.77 -18.29
N ASP A 286 -11.85 4.95 -18.74
CA ASP A 286 -13.27 5.30 -18.83
C ASP A 286 -13.79 4.87 -20.21
N LEU A 287 -14.76 3.96 -20.20
CA LEU A 287 -15.39 3.37 -21.37
C LEU A 287 -16.21 4.38 -22.17
N ASP A 288 -16.74 5.44 -21.55
CA ASP A 288 -17.46 6.51 -22.24
C ASP A 288 -16.51 7.37 -23.10
N HIS A 289 -15.23 7.42 -22.71
CA HIS A 289 -14.18 8.19 -23.39
C HIS A 289 -13.31 7.35 -24.32
N LEU A 290 -13.58 6.05 -24.45
CA LEU A 290 -12.92 5.23 -25.46
C LEU A 290 -13.50 5.56 -26.83
N GLU A 291 -12.66 6.06 -27.74
CA GLU A 291 -13.07 6.21 -29.13
C GLU A 291 -13.52 4.85 -29.66
N PRO A 292 -14.70 4.76 -30.30
CA PRO A 292 -15.13 3.53 -30.92
C PRO A 292 -14.09 3.17 -31.98
N VAL A 293 -13.33 2.11 -31.72
CA VAL A 293 -12.45 1.52 -32.73
C VAL A 293 -13.34 1.22 -33.92
N LYS A 294 -13.16 1.96 -35.02
CA LYS A 294 -13.77 1.60 -36.30
C LYS A 294 -13.26 0.19 -36.60
N GLN A 295 -14.07 -0.82 -36.29
CA GLN A 295 -13.82 -2.16 -36.75
C GLN A 295 -13.77 -2.07 -38.27
N ILE A 296 -12.57 -2.08 -38.83
CA ILE A 296 -12.37 -2.28 -40.26
C ILE A 296 -12.87 -3.70 -40.48
N LYS A 297 -14.16 -3.85 -40.82
CA LYS A 297 -14.71 -5.16 -41.16
C LYS A 297 -13.80 -5.73 -42.23
N PRO A 298 -13.11 -6.85 -41.98
CA PRO A 298 -12.20 -7.40 -42.97
C PRO A 298 -13.02 -7.66 -44.23
N ASN A 299 -12.53 -7.21 -45.38
CA ASN A 299 -13.24 -7.43 -46.64
C ASN A 299 -13.13 -8.91 -46.99
N ILE A 300 -14.08 -9.70 -46.49
CA ILE A 300 -14.12 -11.16 -46.63
C ILE A 300 -14.11 -11.56 -48.11
N ALA A 301 -14.73 -10.76 -48.99
CA ALA A 301 -14.72 -11.01 -50.42
C ALA A 301 -13.31 -10.85 -51.02
N LYS A 302 -12.56 -9.82 -50.60
CA LYS A 302 -11.17 -9.61 -51.01
C LYS A 302 -10.25 -10.71 -50.48
N LEU A 303 -10.42 -11.10 -49.21
CA LEU A 303 -9.67 -12.21 -48.59
C LEU A 303 -9.95 -13.56 -49.28
N ARG A 304 -11.21 -13.85 -49.62
CA ARG A 304 -11.57 -15.05 -50.40
C ARG A 304 -10.96 -15.05 -51.80
N LYS A 305 -10.97 -13.91 -52.50
CA LYS A 305 -10.31 -13.78 -53.81
C LYS A 305 -8.80 -13.97 -53.70
N MET A 306 -8.16 -13.41 -52.67
CA MET A 306 -6.72 -13.60 -52.42
C MET A 306 -6.39 -15.06 -52.08
N ALA A 307 -7.20 -15.73 -51.26
CA ALA A 307 -7.02 -17.15 -50.95
C ALA A 307 -7.22 -18.05 -52.20
N GLN A 308 -8.22 -17.74 -53.04
CA GLN A 308 -8.43 -18.44 -54.31
C GLN A 308 -7.27 -18.23 -55.28
N ALA A 309 -6.77 -16.99 -55.41
CA ALA A 309 -5.61 -16.68 -56.22
C ALA A 309 -4.33 -17.37 -55.69
N TRP A 310 -4.15 -17.43 -54.37
CA TRP A 310 -3.05 -18.17 -53.73
C TRP A 310 -3.15 -19.68 -54.02
N HIS A 311 -4.34 -20.26 -53.99
CA HIS A 311 -4.54 -21.66 -54.36
C HIS A 311 -4.28 -21.95 -55.85
N LEU A 312 -4.62 -21.00 -56.74
CA LEU A 312 -4.48 -21.14 -58.18
C LEU A 312 -3.05 -20.86 -58.68
N PHE A 313 -2.34 -19.90 -58.06
CA PHE A 313 -1.06 -19.39 -58.56
C PHE A 313 0.09 -19.48 -57.54
N GLY A 314 -0.19 -19.66 -56.25
CA GLY A 314 0.82 -19.69 -55.17
C GLY A 314 1.57 -21.02 -55.02
N LYS A 315 1.24 -22.05 -55.81
CA LYS A 315 1.99 -23.32 -55.85
C LYS A 315 3.13 -23.34 -56.88
N ALA A 316 3.35 -22.26 -57.64
CA ALA A 316 4.30 -22.26 -58.75
C ALA A 316 5.78 -21.99 -58.38
N GLU A 317 6.13 -21.74 -57.12
CA GLU A 317 7.53 -21.56 -56.70
C GLU A 317 7.93 -22.45 -55.53
N GLY A 318 7.72 -23.76 -55.66
CA GLY A 318 8.07 -24.68 -54.59
C GLY A 318 8.20 -26.15 -54.94
N CYS A 319 8.62 -26.54 -56.15
CA CYS A 319 9.18 -27.88 -56.40
C CYS A 319 9.74 -28.06 -57.83
N SER A 320 10.97 -27.61 -58.11
CA SER A 320 11.88 -28.33 -59.04
C SER A 320 13.30 -27.74 -59.03
N THR A 321 14.00 -27.88 -57.89
CA THR A 321 15.47 -27.80 -57.86
C THR A 321 16.00 -28.84 -56.87
N ARG A 322 15.65 -30.10 -57.13
CA ARG A 322 16.31 -31.27 -56.54
C ARG A 322 16.54 -32.31 -57.63
N GLN A 323 17.47 -32.03 -58.53
CA GLN A 323 18.20 -33.04 -59.32
C GLN A 323 19.32 -32.35 -60.12
N SER A 324 20.39 -31.99 -59.42
CA SER A 324 21.73 -31.75 -59.98
C SER A 324 22.64 -31.42 -58.81
N LEU A 325 23.20 -32.46 -58.18
CA LEU A 325 24.42 -32.42 -57.37
C LEU A 325 24.73 -33.87 -56.96
N GLN A 326 25.08 -34.65 -57.97
CA GLN A 326 25.90 -35.84 -57.82
C GLN A 326 27.27 -35.43 -58.35
N GLN A 327 28.23 -35.15 -57.46
CA GLN A 327 29.64 -35.58 -57.55
C GLN A 327 30.55 -34.79 -56.59
N SER A 328 31.43 -35.56 -55.94
CA SER A 328 32.69 -35.19 -55.29
C SER A 328 32.62 -34.60 -53.87
N THR A 329 32.42 -35.47 -52.88
CA THR A 329 33.06 -35.32 -51.56
C THR A 329 34.47 -35.87 -51.65
N ALA A 330 35.47 -34.98 -51.69
CA ALA A 330 36.86 -35.30 -51.42
C ALA A 330 37.16 -35.14 -49.92
N LEU A 331 37.90 -36.11 -49.40
CA LEU A 331 38.41 -36.25 -48.04
C LEU A 331 39.27 -35.05 -47.59
N CYS A 332 39.29 -34.79 -46.28
CA CYS A 332 40.47 -34.93 -45.43
C CYS A 332 40.17 -34.55 -43.97
N GLU A 333 40.32 -35.53 -43.08
CA GLU A 333 40.70 -35.35 -41.66
C GLU A 333 42.14 -34.76 -41.56
N PRO A 334 42.80 -34.66 -40.39
CA PRO A 334 42.35 -34.61 -38.98
C PRO A 334 42.96 -33.41 -38.22
N SER A 335 42.47 -33.15 -37.00
CA SER A 335 43.22 -32.95 -35.73
C SER A 335 42.33 -32.27 -34.69
#